data_AF-A0A662H1B6-F1
#
_entry.id   AF-A0A662H1B6-F1
#
_cell.length_a   1.000
_cell.length_b   1.000
_cell.length_c   1.000
_cell.angle_alpha   90.00
_cell.angle_beta   90.00
_cell.angle_gamma   90.00
#
_symmetry.space_group_name_H-M   'P 1'
#
loop_
_entity.id
_entity.type
_entity.pdbx_description
1 polymer ?
#
loop_
_entity_poly.entity_id
_entity_poly.type
_entity_poly.pdbx_seq_one_letter_code
_entity_poly.pdbx_strand_id
1 'polypeptide(L)'
;MSNIAYLPLHGGKAPQWLVSRMIRLAKPIVKLIVEEYGTQEFLKRVADPYWFQALGCALGYDWHSSGVTTVLTAVLKAAINSQNIGIAVCGGKGKYSLNTLDEIEREGLKLG
;
A
#
# COMPACT_ATOMS: atom_id res chain seq x y z
N MET A 1 18.94 8.15 -31.36
CA MET A 1 18.46 8.97 -30.23
C MET A 1 18.53 8.09 -28.99
N SER A 2 19.37 8.44 -28.02
CA SER A 2 19.48 7.70 -26.76
C SER A 2 18.32 8.10 -25.84
N ASN A 3 17.37 7.19 -25.63
CA ASN A 3 16.29 7.36 -24.64
C ASN A 3 16.85 7.16 -23.23
N ILE A 4 17.55 8.17 -22.72
CA ILE A 4 18.05 8.18 -21.34
C ILE A 4 16.95 8.75 -20.46
N ALA A 5 16.30 7.90 -19.67
CA ALA A 5 15.39 8.33 -18.61
C ALA A 5 16.21 8.73 -17.38
N TYR A 6 16.24 10.03 -17.06
CA TYR A 6 16.86 10.52 -15.83
C TYR A 6 15.88 10.40 -14.67
N LEU A 7 16.11 9.41 -13.80
CA LEU A 7 15.33 9.16 -12.58
C LEU A 7 16.23 9.42 -11.37
N PRO A 8 16.29 10.66 -10.85
CA PRO A 8 17.12 10.97 -9.69
C PRO A 8 16.62 10.18 -8.47
N LEU A 9 17.54 9.65 -7.68
CA LEU A 9 17.19 9.13 -6.36
C LEU A 9 16.73 10.29 -5.47
N HIS A 10 15.44 10.32 -5.17
CA HIS A 10 14.89 11.31 -4.25
C HIS A 10 15.05 10.80 -2.82
N GLY A 11 15.94 11.45 -2.08
CA GLY A 11 15.99 11.32 -0.62
C GLY A 11 14.79 12.00 0.01
N GLY A 12 14.30 11.45 1.12
CA GLY A 12 13.17 12.02 1.87
C GLY A 12 12.22 10.97 2.41
N LYS A 13 11.31 11.40 3.27
CA LYS A 13 10.21 10.59 3.79
C LYS A 13 8.91 11.31 3.52
N ALA A 14 7.85 10.56 3.22
CA ALA A 14 6.51 11.14 3.17
C ALA A 14 6.21 11.83 4.51
N PRO A 15 5.74 13.09 4.51
CA PRO A 15 5.41 13.78 5.75
C PRO A 15 4.36 13.02 6.54
N GLN A 16 4.52 12.94 7.85
CA GLN A 16 3.63 12.15 8.70
C GLN A 16 2.16 12.60 8.59
N TRP A 17 1.93 13.91 8.47
CA TRP A 17 0.59 14.47 8.29
C TRP A 17 -0.09 13.97 7.01
N LEU A 18 0.67 13.75 5.94
CA LEU A 18 0.16 13.23 4.68
C LEU A 18 -0.18 11.76 4.83
N VAL A 19 0.74 10.96 5.38
CA VAL A 19 0.52 9.52 5.63
C VAL A 19 -0.73 9.30 6.48
N SER A 20 -0.95 10.10 7.53
CA SER A 20 -2.17 10.02 8.34
C SER A 20 -3.45 10.30 7.54
N ARG A 21 -3.43 11.25 6.60
CA ARG A 21 -4.57 11.53 5.71
C ARG A 21 -4.78 10.41 4.69
N MET A 22 -3.70 9.90 4.10
CA MET A 22 -3.74 8.77 3.18
C MET A 22 -4.38 7.54 3.83
N ILE A 23 -3.98 7.19 5.07
CA ILE A 23 -4.57 6.05 5.79
C ILE A 23 -6.07 6.26 6.03
N ARG A 24 -6.48 7.46 6.46
CA ARG A 24 -7.90 7.77 6.70
C ARG A 24 -8.76 7.63 5.45
N LEU A 25 -8.22 8.02 4.28
CA LEU A 25 -8.92 7.92 3.00
C LEU A 25 -8.86 6.50 2.40
N ALA A 26 -7.73 5.80 2.55
CA ALA A 26 -7.56 4.44 2.05
C ALA A 26 -8.51 3.44 2.72
N LYS A 27 -8.79 3.61 4.03
CA LYS A 27 -9.71 2.72 4.78
C LYS A 27 -11.06 2.53 4.07
N PRO A 28 -11.88 3.57 3.87
CA PRO A 28 -13.18 3.42 3.21
C PRO A 28 -13.06 3.00 1.75
N ILE A 29 -12.04 3.45 1.00
CA ILE A 29 -11.84 3.04 -0.41
C ILE A 29 -11.65 1.52 -0.50
N VAL A 30 -10.71 0.97 0.27
CA VAL A 30 -10.44 -0.47 0.25
C VAL A 30 -11.65 -1.25 0.74
N LYS A 31 -12.29 -0.79 1.82
CA LYS A 31 -13.49 -1.44 2.35
C LYS A 31 -14.60 -1.55 1.30
N LEU A 32 -14.93 -0.44 0.62
CA LEU A 32 -15.95 -0.42 -0.42
C LEU A 32 -15.60 -1.34 -1.59
N ILE A 33 -14.34 -1.34 -2.03
CA ILE A 33 -13.91 -2.26 -3.10
C ILE A 33 -14.12 -3.72 -2.70
N VAL A 34 -13.75 -4.07 -1.46
CA VAL A 34 -13.88 -5.46 -0.98
C VAL A 34 -15.34 -5.83 -0.73
N GLU A 35 -16.17 -4.94 -0.20
CA GLU A 35 -17.60 -5.19 0.04
C GLU A 35 -18.39 -5.31 -1.27
N GLU A 36 -18.09 -4.50 -2.28
CA GLU A 36 -18.81 -4.51 -3.57
C GLU A 36 -18.30 -5.56 -4.55
N TYR A 37 -16.98 -5.81 -4.59
CA TYR A 37 -16.36 -6.65 -5.62
C TYR A 37 -15.57 -7.86 -5.08
N GLY A 38 -15.43 -7.98 -3.76
CA GLY A 38 -14.72 -9.07 -3.10
C GLY A 38 -13.20 -8.88 -2.99
N THR A 39 -12.57 -9.74 -2.18
CA THR A 39 -11.13 -9.70 -1.88
C THR A 39 -10.27 -9.96 -3.11
N GLN A 40 -10.71 -10.88 -3.98
CA GLN A 40 -10.01 -11.23 -5.22
C GLN A 40 -9.89 -10.05 -6.18
N GLU A 41 -10.95 -9.24 -6.32
CA GLU A 41 -10.91 -8.07 -7.18
C GLU A 41 -9.97 -7.00 -6.63
N PHE A 42 -9.96 -6.78 -5.31
CA PHE A 42 -9.00 -5.87 -4.70
C PHE A 42 -7.54 -6.30 -4.99
N LEU A 43 -7.23 -7.60 -4.84
CA LEU A 43 -5.90 -8.13 -5.13
C LEU A 43 -5.51 -7.94 -6.60
N LYS A 44 -6.44 -8.17 -7.54
CA LYS A 44 -6.20 -7.92 -8.98
C LYS A 44 -5.87 -6.45 -9.26
N ARG A 45 -6.63 -5.52 -8.66
CA ARG A 45 -6.41 -4.07 -8.80
C ARG A 45 -5.06 -3.64 -8.24
N VAL A 46 -4.71 -4.09 -7.04
CA VAL A 46 -3.43 -3.75 -6.41
C VAL A 46 -2.23 -4.35 -7.16
N ALA A 47 -2.42 -5.50 -7.81
CA ALA A 47 -1.38 -6.12 -8.64
C ALA A 47 -1.13 -5.39 -9.98
N ASP A 48 -2.09 -4.59 -10.46
CA ASP A 48 -1.91 -3.74 -11.63
C ASP A 48 -1.05 -2.51 -11.26
N PRO A 49 0.13 -2.32 -11.89
CA PRO A 49 1.02 -1.21 -11.54
C PRO A 49 0.45 0.18 -11.86
N TYR A 50 -0.39 0.30 -12.90
CA TYR A 50 -1.05 1.57 -13.22
C TYR A 50 -2.12 1.89 -12.20
N TRP A 51 -2.92 0.90 -11.83
CA TRP A 51 -3.95 1.09 -10.81
C TRP A 51 -3.33 1.39 -9.44
N PHE A 52 -2.24 0.71 -9.08
CA PHE A 52 -1.49 0.96 -7.84
C PHE A 52 -0.93 2.39 -7.80
N GLN A 53 -0.32 2.87 -8.89
CA GLN A 53 0.13 4.25 -9.00
C GLN A 53 -1.04 5.24 -8.92
N ALA A 54 -2.14 4.97 -9.63
CA ALA A 54 -3.34 5.80 -9.63
C ALA A 54 -3.95 5.91 -8.23
N LEU A 55 -3.97 4.82 -7.46
CA LEU A 55 -4.37 4.83 -6.06
C LEU A 55 -3.44 5.74 -5.23
N GLY A 56 -2.13 5.67 -5.45
CA GLY A 56 -1.16 6.56 -4.83
C GLY A 56 -1.48 8.04 -5.08
N CYS A 57 -1.69 8.40 -6.34
CA CYS A 57 -2.10 9.74 -6.76
C CYS A 57 -3.45 10.15 -6.13
N ALA A 58 -4.45 9.26 -6.13
CA ALA A 58 -5.77 9.52 -5.55
C ALA A 58 -5.73 9.76 -4.03
N LEU A 59 -4.77 9.14 -3.34
CA LEU A 59 -4.51 9.38 -1.93
C LEU A 59 -3.68 10.65 -1.67
N GLY A 60 -3.32 11.39 -2.72
CA GLY A 60 -2.55 12.63 -2.63
C GLY A 60 -1.04 12.41 -2.59
N TYR A 61 -0.56 11.24 -3.03
CA TYR A 61 0.86 10.90 -3.07
C TYR A 61 1.32 10.60 -4.50
N ASP A 62 1.68 11.66 -5.22
CA ASP A 62 2.32 11.59 -6.53
C ASP A 62 3.82 11.80 -6.36
N TRP A 63 4.54 10.70 -6.21
CA TRP A 63 6.00 10.67 -6.02
C TRP A 63 6.62 9.67 -6.99
N HIS A 64 7.95 9.62 -7.04
CA HIS A 64 8.67 8.67 -7.87
C HIS A 64 8.32 7.23 -7.49
N SER A 65 8.40 6.34 -8.48
CA SER A 65 7.92 4.96 -8.45
C SER A 65 8.36 4.17 -7.19
N SER A 66 9.65 4.24 -6.80
CA SER A 66 10.14 3.53 -5.60
C SER A 66 9.61 4.09 -4.27
N GLY A 67 9.29 5.40 -4.25
CA GLY A 67 8.65 6.07 -3.13
C GLY A 67 7.19 5.63 -2.99
N VAL A 68 6.46 5.54 -4.11
CA VAL A 68 5.06 5.11 -4.13
C VAL A 68 4.92 3.68 -3.61
N THR A 69 5.70 2.71 -4.12
CA THR A 69 5.62 1.33 -3.61
C THR A 69 5.89 1.25 -2.11
N THR A 70 6.85 2.03 -1.60
CA THR A 70 7.18 1.99 -0.16
C THR A 70 6.08 2.61 0.70
N VAL A 71 5.63 3.81 0.35
CA VAL A 71 4.69 4.60 1.16
C VAL A 71 3.28 4.06 1.03
N LEU A 72 2.81 3.77 -0.19
CA LEU A 72 1.47 3.26 -0.42
C LEU A 72 1.28 1.88 0.23
N THR A 73 2.26 0.98 0.15
CA THR A 73 2.16 -0.33 0.82
C THR A 73 2.08 -0.17 2.35
N ALA A 74 2.84 0.76 2.94
CA ALA A 74 2.75 1.04 4.38
C ALA A 74 1.39 1.65 4.77
N VAL A 75 0.85 2.55 3.94
CA VAL A 75 -0.50 3.12 4.11
C VAL A 75 -1.56 2.03 4.03
N LEU A 76 -1.49 1.17 3.00
CA LEU A 76 -2.41 0.05 2.81
C LEU A 76 -2.35 -0.92 3.99
N LYS A 77 -1.15 -1.25 4.48
CA LYS A 77 -0.99 -2.08 5.67
C LYS A 77 -1.67 -1.50 6.90
N ALA A 78 -1.45 -0.22 7.18
CA ALA A 78 -2.10 0.45 8.31
C ALA A 78 -3.63 0.56 8.13
N ALA A 79 -4.10 0.80 6.90
CA ALA A 79 -5.52 0.91 6.60
C ALA A 79 -6.22 -0.46 6.68
N ILE A 80 -5.69 -1.47 6.01
CA ILE A 80 -6.28 -2.82 5.88
C ILE A 80 -6.22 -3.57 7.20
N ASN A 81 -5.07 -3.68 7.86
CA ASN A 81 -4.94 -4.49 9.07
C ASN A 81 -5.68 -3.87 10.28
N SER A 82 -6.12 -2.61 10.18
CA SER A 82 -7.02 -1.99 11.16
C SER A 82 -8.49 -2.36 10.96
N GLN A 83 -8.78 -3.14 9.92
CA GLN A 83 -10.11 -3.58 9.50
C GLN A 83 -10.14 -5.10 9.45
N ASN A 84 -11.31 -5.70 9.67
CA ASN A 84 -11.50 -7.14 9.51
C ASN A 84 -12.26 -7.41 8.19
N ILE A 85 -11.56 -7.27 7.06
CA ILE A 85 -12.13 -7.32 5.70
C ILE A 85 -11.62 -8.52 4.89
N GLY A 86 -11.10 -9.56 5.55
CA GLY A 86 -10.64 -10.79 4.88
C GLY A 86 -9.31 -10.66 4.13
N ILE A 87 -8.57 -9.55 4.30
CA ILE A 87 -7.25 -9.31 3.72
C ILE A 87 -6.33 -8.78 4.83
N ALA A 88 -5.08 -9.19 4.81
CA ALA A 88 -4.00 -8.61 5.61
C ALA A 88 -2.80 -8.28 4.72
N VAL A 89 -2.05 -7.25 5.11
CA VAL A 89 -0.79 -6.85 4.46
C VAL A 89 0.35 -7.08 5.43
N CYS A 90 1.37 -7.83 4.99
CA CYS A 90 2.56 -8.16 5.77
C CYS A 90 3.82 -7.59 5.12
N GLY A 91 4.88 -7.46 5.92
CA GLY A 91 6.18 -6.95 5.52
C GLY A 91 6.32 -5.43 5.54
N GLY A 92 7.27 -4.93 4.76
CA GLY A 92 7.66 -3.52 4.72
C GLY A 92 9.10 -3.34 4.24
N LYS A 93 9.66 -2.14 4.41
CA LYS A 93 11.03 -1.81 3.99
C LYS A 93 12.00 -1.76 5.17
N GLY A 94 13.25 -2.14 4.94
CA GLY A 94 14.32 -2.09 5.95
C GLY A 94 14.02 -3.03 7.11
N LYS A 95 14.20 -2.58 8.36
CA LYS A 95 13.96 -3.41 9.55
C LYS A 95 12.57 -4.07 9.62
N TYR A 96 11.56 -3.47 8.99
CA TYR A 96 10.21 -4.04 8.98
C TYR A 96 10.07 -5.28 8.08
N SER A 97 10.96 -5.47 7.09
CA SER A 97 10.91 -6.68 6.24
C SER A 97 11.32 -7.93 7.02
N LEU A 98 12.11 -7.78 8.09
CA LEU A 98 12.57 -8.88 8.94
C LEU A 98 11.41 -9.56 9.69
N ASN A 99 10.31 -8.86 9.91
CA ASN A 99 9.16 -9.37 10.65
C ASN A 99 8.13 -10.06 9.73
N THR A 100 8.37 -10.15 8.42
CA THR A 100 7.34 -10.58 7.46
C THR A 100 6.76 -11.96 7.78
N LEU A 101 7.60 -12.92 8.18
CA LEU A 101 7.15 -14.28 8.50
C LEU A 101 6.23 -14.29 9.74
N ASP A 102 6.65 -13.64 10.82
CA ASP A 102 5.85 -13.51 12.04
C ASP A 102 4.51 -12.80 11.78
N GLU A 103 4.50 -11.82 10.88
CA GLU A 103 3.27 -11.13 10.48
C GLU A 103 2.36 -12.04 9.66
N ILE A 104 2.89 -12.85 8.74
CA ILE A 104 2.09 -13.83 7.99
C ILE A 104 1.42 -14.83 8.94
N GLU A 105 2.17 -15.39 9.89
CA GLU A 105 1.62 -16.32 10.88
C GLU A 105 0.54 -15.65 11.73
N ARG A 106 0.85 -14.48 12.32
CA ARG A 106 -0.07 -13.77 13.20
C ARG A 106 -1.33 -13.29 12.49
N GLU A 107 -1.20 -12.70 11.30
CA GLU A 107 -2.37 -12.20 10.57
C GLU A 107 -3.15 -13.35 9.92
N GLY A 108 -2.49 -14.44 9.50
CA GLY A 108 -3.15 -15.66 9.04
C GLY A 108 -4.06 -16.25 10.12
N LEU A 109 -3.55 -16.42 11.34
CA LEU A 109 -4.35 -16.90 12.48
C LEU A 109 -5.58 -16.04 12.80
N LYS A 110 -5.53 -14.72 12.54
CA LYS A 110 -6.68 -13.83 12.74
C LYS A 110 -7.75 -13.97 11.66
N LEU A 111 -7.34 -14.28 10.44
CA LEU A 111 -8.24 -14.40 9.29
C LEU A 111 -8.91 -15.78 9.21
N GLY A 112 -8.33 -16.80 9.88
CA GLY A 112 -8.82 -18.18 9.89
C GLY A 112 -8.17 -19.03 8.80
#